data_AF-A0A1Y3Q955-F1
#
_entry.id   AF-A0A1Y3Q955-F1
#
_cell.length_a   1.000
_cell.length_b   1.000
_cell.length_c   1.000
_cell.angle_alpha   90.00
_cell.angle_beta   90.00
_cell.angle_gamma   90.00
#
_symmetry.space_group_name_H-M   'P 1'
#
loop_
_entity.id
_entity.type
_entity.pdbx_description
1 polymer ?
#
loop_
_entity_poly.entity_id
_entity_poly.type
_entity_poly.pdbx_seq_one_letter_code
_entity_poly.pdbx_strand_id
1 'polypeptide(L)'
;MGFGDDRQAALDRWVGLYRDLLNISRRMLDTAQTCPDADQLLEAMGPALSDWRRVRDQITVLEQTLRAEWGVEKATELFRLHILSILQDVQDNLSRSSAIMQTRLSETGRSIQSARDRRQATKAYSALEQDWHEAHFFDEKK
;
A
#
# COMPACT_ATOMS: atom_id res chain seq x y z
N MET A 1 -6.46 -44.87 14.74
CA MET A 1 -6.27 -43.66 15.56
C MET A 1 -5.58 -42.59 14.71
N GLY A 2 -6.30 -41.88 13.83
CA GLY A 2 -5.69 -40.90 12.90
C GLY A 2 -6.36 -39.52 12.84
N PHE A 3 -7.54 -39.35 13.46
CA PHE A 3 -8.31 -38.12 13.36
C PHE A 3 -7.77 -36.92 14.16
N GLY A 4 -6.87 -37.14 15.11
CA GLY A 4 -6.25 -36.08 15.92
C GLY A 4 -5.15 -35.34 15.17
N ASP A 5 -4.28 -36.09 14.47
CA ASP A 5 -3.13 -35.54 13.75
C ASP A 5 -3.56 -34.71 12.54
N ASP A 6 -4.57 -35.16 11.79
CA ASP A 6 -5.08 -34.43 10.62
C ASP A 6 -5.68 -33.08 11.00
N ARG A 7 -6.38 -33.00 12.14
CA ARG A 7 -6.97 -31.75 12.63
C ARG A 7 -5.91 -30.78 13.13
N GLN A 8 -4.89 -31.28 13.82
CA GLN A 8 -3.77 -30.45 14.26
C GLN A 8 -2.99 -29.91 13.05
N ALA A 9 -2.71 -30.75 12.05
CA ALA A 9 -2.05 -30.32 10.82
C ALA A 9 -2.85 -29.25 10.06
N ALA A 10 -4.18 -29.37 10.01
CA ALA A 10 -5.04 -28.36 9.40
C ALA A 10 -5.05 -27.04 10.19
N LEU A 11 -5.04 -27.08 11.52
CA LEU A 11 -4.91 -25.89 12.37
C LEU A 11 -3.55 -25.22 12.19
N ASP A 12 -2.46 -25.98 12.19
CA ASP A 12 -1.11 -25.46 11.99
C ASP A 12 -0.96 -24.81 10.63
N ARG A 13 -1.54 -25.42 9.58
CA ARG A 13 -1.61 -24.83 8.25
C ARG A 13 -2.40 -23.52 8.24
N TRP A 14 -3.54 -23.48 8.92
CA TRP A 14 -4.38 -22.28 8.98
C TRP A 14 -3.65 -21.12 9.68
N VAL A 15 -3.03 -21.39 10.83
CA VAL A 15 -2.19 -20.41 11.55
C VAL A 15 -0.98 -20.00 10.70
N GLY A 16 -0.37 -20.93 9.99
CA GLY A 16 0.73 -20.68 9.07
C GLY A 16 0.40 -19.63 8.00
N LEU A 17 -0.77 -19.74 7.38
CA LEU A 17 -1.22 -18.76 6.37
C LEU A 17 -1.39 -17.35 6.96
N TYR A 18 -1.88 -17.22 8.19
CA TYR A 18 -1.96 -15.92 8.85
C TYR A 18 -0.58 -15.36 9.22
N ARG A 19 0.38 -16.22 9.59
CA ARG A 19 1.77 -15.81 9.78
C ARG A 19 2.41 -15.35 8.46
N ASP A 20 2.06 -15.99 7.34
CA ASP A 20 2.50 -15.53 6.02
C ASP A 20 1.93 -14.14 5.70
N LEU A 21 0.64 -13.88 5.98
CA LEU A 21 0.09 -12.52 5.87
C LEU A 21 0.82 -11.51 6.75
N LEU A 22 1.16 -11.89 7.98
CA LEU A 22 1.95 -11.03 8.87
C LEU A 22 3.31 -10.70 8.26
N ASN A 23 4.03 -11.69 7.75
CA ASN A 23 5.31 -11.47 7.09
C ASN A 23 5.17 -10.59 5.85
N ILE A 24 4.11 -10.78 5.05
CA ILE A 24 3.84 -9.93 3.88
C ILE A 24 3.56 -8.48 4.32
N SER A 25 2.74 -8.27 5.35
CA SER A 25 2.45 -6.92 5.86
C SER A 25 3.70 -6.21 6.42
N ARG A 26 4.62 -6.95 7.04
CA ARG A 26 5.91 -6.41 7.51
C ARG A 26 6.78 -5.97 6.34
N ARG A 27 6.86 -6.76 5.27
CA ARG A 27 7.58 -6.37 4.03
C ARG A 27 6.96 -5.12 3.41
N MET A 28 5.62 -5.03 3.35
CA MET A 28 4.94 -3.82 2.84
C MET A 28 5.29 -2.59 3.67
N LEU A 29 5.25 -2.70 5.00
CA LEU A 29 5.63 -1.60 5.89
C LEU A 29 7.09 -1.19 5.68
N ASP A 30 8.01 -2.14 5.60
CA ASP A 30 9.44 -1.89 5.37
C ASP A 30 9.67 -1.21 4.02
N THR A 31 9.04 -1.69 2.95
CA THR A 31 9.07 -1.04 1.63
C THR A 31 8.54 0.39 1.69
N ALA A 32 7.44 0.64 2.40
CA ALA A 32 6.89 1.99 2.56
C ALA A 32 7.84 2.92 3.33
N GLN A 33 8.56 2.40 4.32
CA GLN A 33 9.51 3.17 5.12
C GLN A 33 10.80 3.49 4.35
N THR A 34 11.31 2.53 3.57
CA THR A 34 12.64 2.61 2.95
C THR A 34 12.62 3.20 1.55
N CYS A 35 11.57 3.01 0.77
CA CYS A 35 11.52 3.46 -0.61
C CYS A 35 11.40 5.00 -0.65
N PRO A 36 12.33 5.76 -1.25
CA PRO A 36 12.35 7.22 -1.17
C PRO A 36 11.32 7.90 -2.09
N ASP A 37 10.92 7.23 -3.18
CA ASP A 37 10.12 7.80 -4.26
C ASP A 37 8.73 7.12 -4.33
N ALA A 38 7.68 7.91 -4.59
CA ALA A 38 6.32 7.41 -4.75
C ALA A 38 6.16 6.52 -6.00
N ASP A 39 6.90 6.80 -7.08
CA ASP A 39 6.81 6.01 -8.32
C ASP A 39 7.45 4.62 -8.11
N GLN A 40 8.62 4.58 -7.46
CA GLN A 40 9.31 3.32 -7.12
C GLN A 40 8.59 2.53 -6.04
N LEU A 41 7.84 3.20 -5.16
CA LEU A 41 7.09 2.57 -4.08
C LEU A 41 6.02 1.61 -4.62
N LEU A 42 5.28 2.03 -5.66
CA LEU A 42 4.24 1.19 -6.26
C LEU A 42 4.81 -0.05 -6.95
N GLU A 43 5.94 0.11 -7.66
CA GLU A 43 6.64 -1.01 -8.29
C GLU A 43 7.19 -1.99 -7.24
N ALA A 44 7.84 -1.48 -6.20
CA ALA A 44 8.39 -2.28 -5.11
C ALA A 44 7.31 -3.02 -4.29
N MET A 45 6.09 -2.46 -4.23
CA MET A 45 4.92 -3.07 -3.57
C MET A 45 4.31 -4.24 -4.36
N GLY A 46 4.48 -4.26 -5.69
CA GLY A 46 3.83 -5.21 -6.59
C GLY A 46 3.97 -6.69 -6.18
N PRO A 47 5.19 -7.18 -5.91
CA PRO A 47 5.40 -8.56 -5.47
C PRO A 47 4.67 -8.90 -4.16
N ALA A 48 4.70 -7.98 -3.19
CA ALA A 48 4.05 -8.19 -1.90
C ALA A 48 2.51 -8.24 -2.03
N LEU A 49 1.93 -7.43 -2.90
CA LEU A 49 0.49 -7.44 -3.18
C LEU A 49 0.03 -8.72 -3.89
N SER A 50 0.86 -9.26 -4.79
CA SER A 50 0.61 -10.54 -5.46
C SER A 50 0.61 -11.70 -4.45
N ASP A 51 1.63 -11.75 -3.59
CA ASP A 51 1.71 -12.73 -2.50
C ASP A 51 0.53 -12.62 -1.54
N TRP A 52 0.17 -11.39 -1.15
CA TRP A 52 -0.97 -11.13 -0.28
C TRP A 52 -2.26 -11.75 -0.84
N ARG A 53 -2.53 -11.51 -2.14
CA ARG A 53 -3.72 -12.04 -2.82
C ARG A 53 -3.73 -13.57 -2.78
N ARG A 54 -2.60 -14.19 -3.13
CA ARG A 54 -2.44 -15.65 -3.14
C ARG A 54 -2.72 -16.25 -1.76
N VAL A 55 -2.13 -15.70 -0.70
CA VAL A 55 -2.31 -16.21 0.67
C VAL A 55 -3.76 -16.00 1.14
N ARG A 56 -4.36 -14.85 0.86
CA ARG A 56 -5.77 -14.57 1.19
C ARG A 56 -6.73 -15.57 0.54
N ASP A 57 -6.50 -15.91 -0.73
CA ASP A 57 -7.33 -16.87 -1.44
C ASP A 57 -7.19 -18.29 -0.85
N GLN A 58 -5.98 -18.68 -0.43
CA GLN A 58 -5.75 -19.94 0.30
C GLN A 58 -6.44 -19.97 1.67
N ILE A 59 -6.40 -18.86 2.43
CA ILE A 59 -7.11 -18.73 3.71
C ILE A 59 -8.61 -18.91 3.47
N THR A 60 -9.16 -18.25 2.46
CA THR A 60 -10.61 -18.30 2.15
C THR A 60 -11.07 -19.73 1.92
N VAL A 61 -10.33 -20.49 1.10
CA VAL A 61 -10.65 -21.89 0.82
C VAL A 61 -10.53 -22.74 2.08
N LEU A 62 -9.43 -22.61 2.82
CA LEU A 62 -9.20 -23.41 4.02
C LEU A 62 -10.23 -23.12 5.11
N GLU A 63 -10.59 -21.86 5.35
CA GLU A 63 -11.62 -21.48 6.33
C GLU A 63 -12.98 -22.08 6.01
N GLN A 64 -13.36 -22.14 4.73
CA GLN A 64 -14.60 -22.78 4.31
C GLN A 64 -14.58 -24.28 4.65
N THR A 65 -13.48 -24.96 4.34
CA THR A 65 -13.29 -26.38 4.70
C THR A 65 -13.33 -26.60 6.21
N LEU A 66 -12.60 -25.81 6.99
CA LEU A 66 -12.53 -25.94 8.44
C LEU A 66 -13.89 -25.67 9.12
N ARG A 67 -14.65 -24.69 8.63
CA ARG A 67 -16.00 -24.43 9.13
C ARG A 67 -16.97 -25.56 8.81
N ALA A 68 -16.83 -26.19 7.65
CA ALA A 68 -17.64 -27.36 7.27
C ALA A 68 -17.29 -28.59 8.12
N GLU A 69 -16.01 -28.81 8.43
CA GLU A 69 -15.54 -29.98 9.18
C GLU A 69 -15.70 -29.85 10.70
N TRP A 70 -15.42 -28.67 11.27
CA TRP A 70 -15.39 -28.45 12.71
C TRP A 70 -16.62 -27.72 13.25
N GLY A 71 -17.44 -27.14 12.37
CA GLY A 71 -18.54 -26.27 12.74
C GLY A 71 -18.09 -24.82 13.01
N VAL A 72 -19.02 -23.89 12.85
CA VAL A 72 -18.76 -22.45 12.94
C VAL A 72 -18.28 -22.03 14.33
N GLU A 73 -18.88 -22.57 15.40
CA GLU A 73 -18.51 -22.21 16.78
C GLU A 73 -17.07 -22.60 17.09
N LYS A 74 -16.67 -23.84 16.75
CA LYS A 74 -15.31 -24.32 17.02
C LYS A 74 -14.27 -23.58 16.19
N ALA A 75 -14.55 -23.34 14.91
CA ALA A 75 -13.67 -22.54 14.06
C ALA A 75 -13.51 -21.12 14.61
N THR A 76 -14.59 -20.50 15.12
CA THR A 76 -14.55 -19.16 15.72
C THR A 76 -13.72 -19.13 17.00
N GLU A 77 -13.86 -20.14 17.86
CA GLU A 77 -13.04 -20.27 19.08
C GLU A 77 -11.54 -20.38 18.74
N LEU A 78 -11.19 -21.28 17.81
CA LEU A 78 -9.80 -21.49 17.39
C LEU A 78 -9.22 -20.25 16.72
N PHE A 79 -10.01 -19.55 15.90
CA PHE A 79 -9.61 -18.26 15.34
C PHE A 79 -9.25 -17.26 16.44
N ARG A 80 -10.10 -17.16 17.47
CA ARG A 80 -9.88 -16.23 18.59
C ARG A 80 -8.63 -16.56 19.38
N LEU A 81 -8.34 -17.85 19.56
CA LEU A 81 -7.19 -18.33 20.33
C LEU A 81 -5.86 -18.19 19.59
N HIS A 82 -5.84 -18.45 18.28
CA HIS A 82 -4.58 -18.62 17.54
C HIS A 82 -4.30 -17.55 16.48
N ILE A 83 -5.34 -16.89 15.97
CA ILE A 83 -5.23 -16.04 14.76
C ILE A 83 -5.49 -14.57 15.08
N LEU A 84 -6.40 -14.27 16.01
CA LEU A 84 -6.85 -12.90 16.27
C LEU A 84 -5.69 -11.92 16.54
N SER A 85 -4.71 -12.29 17.36
CA SER A 85 -3.55 -11.45 17.65
C SER A 85 -2.67 -11.21 16.41
N ILE A 86 -2.47 -12.25 15.59
CA ILE A 86 -1.72 -12.13 14.33
C ILE A 86 -2.42 -11.15 13.39
N LEU A 87 -3.75 -11.22 13.33
CA LEU A 87 -4.54 -10.33 12.48
C LEU A 87 -4.51 -8.87 12.96
N GLN A 88 -4.45 -8.64 14.27
CA GLN A 88 -4.26 -7.31 14.85
C GLN A 88 -2.91 -6.72 14.41
N ASP A 89 -1.82 -7.49 14.52
CA ASP A 89 -0.49 -7.05 14.06
C ASP A 89 -0.45 -6.75 12.55
N VAL A 90 -1.13 -7.59 11.75
CA VAL A 90 -1.30 -7.37 10.31
C VAL A 90 -2.01 -6.05 10.04
N GLN A 91 -3.11 -5.78 10.75
CA GLN A 91 -3.89 -4.55 10.60
C GLN A 91 -3.07 -3.31 10.97
N ASP A 92 -2.27 -3.39 12.03
CA ASP A 92 -1.39 -2.30 12.47
C ASP A 92 -0.32 -2.00 11.42
N ASN A 93 0.32 -3.03 10.87
CA ASN A 93 1.32 -2.87 9.79
C ASN A 93 0.72 -2.21 8.55
N LEU A 94 -0.46 -2.67 8.11
CA LEU A 94 -1.16 -2.11 6.95
C LEU A 94 -1.58 -0.66 7.19
N SER A 95 -2.09 -0.35 8.39
CA SER A 95 -2.50 1.02 8.76
C SER A 95 -1.31 1.98 8.71
N ARG A 96 -0.16 1.57 9.27
CA ARG A 96 1.09 2.35 9.24
C ARG A 96 1.63 2.50 7.82
N SER A 97 1.65 1.42 7.03
CA SER A 97 2.08 1.45 5.64
C SER A 97 1.21 2.39 4.81
N SER A 98 -0.10 2.34 4.98
CA SER A 98 -1.07 3.20 4.29
C SER A 98 -0.87 4.68 4.64
N ALA A 99 -0.67 5.00 5.92
CA ALA A 99 -0.39 6.37 6.36
C ALA A 99 0.87 6.93 5.67
N ILE A 100 1.95 6.15 5.60
CA ILE A 100 3.20 6.56 4.92
C ILE A 100 2.97 6.81 3.43
N MET A 101 2.26 5.90 2.75
CA MET A 101 1.92 6.07 1.33
C MET A 101 1.11 7.33 1.08
N GLN A 102 0.09 7.60 1.90
CA GLN A 102 -0.77 8.77 1.75
C GLN A 102 0.02 10.08 1.90
N THR A 103 0.94 10.14 2.87
CA THR A 103 1.83 11.29 3.04
C THR A 103 2.69 11.51 1.80
N ARG A 104 3.33 10.46 1.28
CA ARG A 104 4.21 10.54 0.09
C ARG A 104 3.46 10.94 -1.19
N LEU A 105 2.28 10.36 -1.41
CA LEU A 105 1.43 10.72 -2.55
C LEU A 105 0.98 12.20 -2.47
N SER A 106 0.69 12.68 -1.26
CA SER A 106 0.33 14.09 -1.03
C SER A 106 1.50 15.04 -1.28
N GLU A 107 2.72 14.68 -0.87
CA GLU A 107 3.94 15.43 -1.15
C GLU A 107 4.26 15.49 -2.65
N THR A 108 4.10 14.35 -3.33
CA THR A 108 4.28 14.25 -4.79
C THR A 108 3.26 15.14 -5.52
N GLY A 109 1.98 15.09 -5.12
CA GLY A 109 0.94 15.95 -5.68
C GLY A 109 1.23 17.45 -5.51
N ARG A 110 1.68 17.87 -4.31
CA ARG A 110 2.10 19.26 -4.05
C ARG A 110 3.30 19.68 -4.90
N SER A 111 4.26 18.77 -5.10
CA SER A 111 5.45 19.04 -5.93
C SER A 111 5.08 19.23 -7.41
N ILE A 112 4.17 18.41 -7.94
CA ILE A 112 3.65 18.55 -9.31
C ILE A 112 2.92 19.89 -9.49
N GLN A 113 2.06 20.27 -8.53
CA GLN A 113 1.35 21.54 -8.58
C GLN A 113 2.34 22.73 -8.56
N SER A 114 3.32 22.72 -7.65
CA SER A 114 4.35 23.77 -7.60
C SER A 114 5.16 23.86 -8.89
N ALA A 115 5.49 22.72 -9.51
CA ALA A 115 6.19 22.71 -10.79
C ALA A 115 5.35 23.29 -11.93
N ARG A 116 4.03 23.02 -11.94
CA ARG A 116 3.08 23.61 -12.89
C ARG A 116 2.96 25.12 -12.70
N ASP A 117 2.81 25.58 -11.47
CA ASP A 117 2.68 27.01 -11.13
C ASP A 117 3.96 27.77 -11.52
N ARG A 118 5.14 27.20 -11.25
CA ARG A 118 6.41 27.77 -11.71
C ARG A 118 6.49 27.89 -13.23
N ARG A 119 6.10 26.84 -13.97
CA ARG A 119 6.09 26.90 -15.45
C ARG A 119 5.14 27.97 -15.97
N GLN A 120 3.98 28.15 -15.34
CA GLN A 120 3.03 29.20 -15.69
C GLN A 120 3.60 30.59 -15.37
N ALA A 121 4.20 30.78 -14.19
CA ALA A 121 4.84 32.03 -13.81
C ALA A 121 6.00 32.37 -14.76
N THR A 122 6.91 31.43 -15.04
CA THR A 122 8.01 31.65 -15.98
C THR A 122 7.51 32.02 -17.37
N LYS A 123 6.45 31.36 -17.88
CA LYS A 123 5.83 31.74 -19.16
C LYS A 123 5.22 33.14 -19.14
N ALA A 124 4.57 33.52 -18.05
CA ALA A 124 3.97 34.85 -17.91
C ALA A 124 5.05 35.94 -17.85
N TYR A 125 6.14 35.72 -17.09
CA TYR A 125 7.25 36.67 -17.02
C TYR A 125 8.05 36.75 -18.32
N SER A 126 8.30 35.64 -19.01
CA SER A 126 8.96 35.66 -20.32
C SER A 126 8.12 36.35 -21.40
N ALA A 127 6.78 36.20 -21.35
CA ALA A 127 5.87 36.90 -22.26
C ALA A 127 5.85 38.41 -21.97
N LEU A 128 5.88 38.81 -20.70
CA LEU A 128 6.02 40.22 -20.31
C LEU A 128 7.36 40.82 -20.76
N GLU A 129 8.49 40.11 -20.62
CA GLU A 129 9.79 40.58 -21.11
C GLU A 129 9.83 40.74 -22.64
N GLN A 130 9.10 39.91 -23.40
CA GLN A 130 8.97 40.07 -24.86
C GLN A 130 8.13 41.32 -25.24
N ASP A 131 7.03 41.58 -24.54
CA ASP A 131 6.20 42.78 -24.77
C ASP A 131 6.95 44.09 -24.42
N TRP A 132 7.85 44.07 -23.43
CA TRP A 132 8.69 45.21 -23.09
C TRP A 132 9.77 45.52 -24.15
N HIS A 133 10.21 44.52 -24.91
CA HIS A 133 11.19 44.73 -25.99
C HIS A 133 10.57 45.20 -27.31
N GLU A 134 9.25 45.06 -27.52
CA GLU A 134 8.54 45.63 -28.68
C GLU A 134 8.05 47.08 -28.47
N ALA A 135 7.95 47.57 -27.21
CA ALA A 135 7.32 48.85 -26.90
C ALA A 135 8.21 50.11 -27.07
N HIS A 136 9.42 50.00 -27.63
CA HIS A 136 10.33 51.14 -27.84
C HIS A 136 10.65 51.39 -29.33
N PHE A 137 9.62 51.64 -30.13
CA PHE A 137 9.72 52.38 -31.41
C PHE A 137 8.68 53.51 -31.47
N PHE A 138 8.63 54.34 -30.43
CA PHE A 138 8.17 55.71 -30.57
C PHE A 138 9.38 56.60 -30.43
N ASP A 139 10.11 56.75 -31.54
CA ASP A 139 11.07 57.84 -31.68
C ASP A 139 10.55 58.82 -32.73
N GLU A 140 10.59 60.07 -32.30
CA GLU A 140 10.05 61.27 -32.89
C GLU A 140 10.60 61.48 -34.30
N LYS A 141 9.76 61.89 -35.27
CA LYS A 141 10.19 62.87 -36.28
C LYS A 141 9.07 63.84 -36.65
N LYS A 142 9.42 65.11 -36.36
CA LYS A 142 8.97 66.39 -36.88
C LYS A 142 8.50 66.38 -38.33
#